data_AF-A0A0M9WU27-F1
#
_entry.id   AF-A0A0M9WU27-F1
#
_cell.length_a   1.000
_cell.length_b   1.000
_cell.length_c   1.000
_cell.angle_alpha   90.00
_cell.angle_beta   90.00
_cell.angle_gamma   90.00
#
_symmetry.space_group_name_H-M   'P 1'
#
loop_
_entity.id
_entity.type
_entity.pdbx_description
1 polymer ?
#
loop_
_entity_poly.entity_id
_entity_poly.type
_entity_poly.pdbx_seq_one_letter_code
_entity_poly.pdbx_strand_id
1 'polypeptide(L)'
;MTTETVQTKDIQINVLFKKMQKDDKKEVLMFHILTDETKHAADLLRLTGKMTILTISDDEGPYEPIQAEFVNLQRDNKKTVLKFNVATEDVDRVNAIYPAAGTNISLLIQPQQMSIDDLETEHEA
;
A
#
# COMPACT_ATOMS: atom_id res chain seq x y z
N MET A 1 -15.48 4.96 -28.96
CA MET A 1 -14.09 4.64 -28.58
C MET A 1 -14.18 3.98 -27.22
N THR A 2 -13.90 2.68 -27.14
CA THR A 2 -14.05 1.92 -25.89
C THR A 2 -12.84 2.22 -25.02
N THR A 3 -13.03 2.91 -23.90
CA THR A 3 -11.98 3.12 -22.91
C THR A 3 -11.68 1.78 -22.24
N GLU A 4 -10.52 1.18 -22.55
CA GLU A 4 -9.99 0.07 -21.76
C GLU A 4 -9.50 0.64 -20.43
N THR A 5 -10.39 0.66 -19.44
CA THR A 5 -9.98 0.79 -18.04
C THR A 5 -9.17 -0.46 -17.71
N VAL A 6 -7.85 -0.34 -17.61
CA VAL A 6 -7.01 -1.42 -17.07
C VAL A 6 -7.41 -1.58 -15.61
N GLN A 7 -8.29 -2.54 -15.35
CA GLN A 7 -8.77 -2.85 -14.01
C GLN A 7 -7.59 -3.45 -13.23
N THR A 8 -6.81 -2.61 -12.55
CA THR A 8 -5.83 -3.08 -11.57
C THR A 8 -6.60 -3.80 -10.47
N LYS A 9 -6.26 -5.06 -10.24
CA LYS A 9 -6.97 -5.95 -9.32
C LYS A 9 -6.50 -5.71 -7.89
N ASP A 10 -7.42 -5.84 -6.94
CA ASP A 10 -7.11 -5.87 -5.51
C ASP A 10 -6.11 -7.01 -5.18
N ILE A 11 -5.13 -6.70 -4.35
CA ILE A 11 -4.08 -7.64 -3.95
C ILE A 11 -4.21 -7.90 -2.46
N GLN A 12 -4.55 -9.13 -2.08
CA GLN A 12 -4.55 -9.57 -0.69
C GLN A 12 -3.36 -10.50 -0.43
N ILE A 13 -2.53 -10.15 0.55
CA ILE A 13 -1.25 -10.80 0.79
C ILE A 13 -0.93 -10.89 2.28
N ASN A 14 -0.35 -12.01 2.72
CA ASN A 14 0.11 -12.14 4.10
C ASN A 14 1.53 -11.58 4.20
N VAL A 15 1.74 -10.61 5.08
CA VAL A 15 3.03 -9.93 5.19
C VAL A 15 3.42 -9.73 6.64
N LEU A 16 4.71 -9.73 6.91
CA LEU A 16 5.24 -9.23 8.17
C LEU A 16 5.17 -7.70 8.15
N PHE A 17 4.40 -7.09 9.05
CA PHE A 17 4.44 -5.65 9.25
C PHE A 17 5.74 -5.30 9.97
N LYS A 18 6.76 -4.86 9.23
CA LYS A 18 8.13 -4.84 9.75
C LYS A 18 8.39 -3.68 10.70
N LYS A 19 8.00 -2.47 10.29
CA LYS A 19 8.15 -1.23 11.05
C LYS A 19 7.38 -0.08 10.41
N MET A 20 7.15 0.93 11.23
CA MET A 20 6.80 2.28 10.84
C MET A 20 8.02 3.19 11.04
N GLN A 21 8.13 4.26 10.27
CA GLN A 21 9.14 5.28 10.45
C GLN A 21 8.55 6.66 10.16
N LYS A 22 8.64 7.55 11.15
CA LYS A 22 8.35 8.97 10.97
C LYS A 22 9.44 9.64 10.14
N ASP A 23 9.02 10.39 9.14
CA ASP A 23 9.84 11.22 8.25
C ASP A 23 9.26 12.65 8.26
N ASP A 24 10.01 13.66 7.84
CA ASP A 24 9.70 15.08 8.13
C ASP A 24 8.29 15.54 7.70
N LYS A 25 7.71 14.89 6.68
CA LYS A 25 6.40 15.23 6.12
C LYS A 25 5.49 14.02 5.87
N LYS A 26 5.87 12.83 6.36
CA LYS A 26 5.16 11.59 6.04
C LYS A 26 5.47 10.50 7.05
N GLU A 27 4.55 9.55 7.16
CA GLU A 27 4.80 8.28 7.83
C GLU A 27 5.15 7.22 6.80
N VAL A 28 6.13 6.36 7.11
CA VAL A 28 6.58 5.30 6.21
C VAL A 28 6.21 3.95 6.78
N LEU A 29 5.36 3.20 6.07
CA LEU A 29 5.03 1.82 6.40
C LEU A 29 5.92 0.86 5.59
N MET A 30 6.51 -0.13 6.27
CA MET A 30 7.32 -1.18 5.64
C MET A 30 6.79 -2.57 5.96
N PHE A 31 6.53 -3.34 4.91
CA PHE A 31 6.08 -4.72 5.00
C PHE A 31 7.08 -5.66 4.32
N HIS A 32 7.18 -6.89 4.81
CA HIS A 32 7.96 -7.94 4.16
C HIS A 32 7.08 -9.10 3.73
N ILE A 33 7.18 -9.47 2.46
CA ILE A 33 6.70 -10.73 1.92
C ILE A 33 7.83 -11.75 2.06
N LEU A 34 7.57 -12.89 2.71
CA LEU A 34 8.50 -14.02 2.71
C LEU A 34 8.39 -14.77 1.38
N THR A 35 9.53 -15.27 0.89
CA THR A 35 9.87 -15.58 -0.52
C THR A 35 8.91 -16.45 -1.38
N ASP A 36 7.80 -16.95 -0.85
CA ASP A 36 6.88 -17.86 -1.54
C ASP A 36 5.79 -17.14 -2.39
N GLU A 37 5.54 -15.84 -2.19
CA GLU A 37 4.39 -15.18 -2.85
C GLU A 37 4.70 -14.54 -4.21
N THR A 38 5.29 -15.33 -5.12
CA THR A 38 5.50 -14.91 -6.52
C THR A 38 4.19 -14.60 -7.27
N LYS A 39 3.06 -15.12 -6.80
CA LYS A 39 1.70 -14.95 -7.37
C LYS A 39 1.26 -13.49 -7.56
N HIS A 40 1.77 -12.55 -6.77
CA HIS A 40 1.37 -11.14 -6.82
C HIS A 40 2.46 -10.21 -7.35
N ALA A 41 3.63 -10.73 -7.74
CA ALA A 41 4.78 -9.90 -8.06
C ALA A 41 4.54 -8.93 -9.23
N ALA A 42 3.88 -9.39 -10.29
CA ALA A 42 3.56 -8.55 -11.46
C ALA A 42 2.55 -7.45 -11.12
N ASP A 43 1.53 -7.76 -10.33
CA ASP A 43 0.50 -6.80 -9.94
C ASP A 43 1.04 -5.77 -8.96
N LEU A 44 1.85 -6.19 -7.97
CA LEU A 44 2.54 -5.28 -7.05
C LEU A 44 3.46 -4.32 -7.82
N LEU A 45 4.22 -4.82 -8.79
CA LEU A 45 5.10 -3.99 -9.61
C LEU A 45 4.31 -2.92 -10.40
N ARG A 46 3.09 -3.24 -10.84
CA ARG A 46 2.19 -2.29 -11.55
C ARG A 46 1.59 -1.22 -10.64
N LEU A 47 1.59 -1.43 -9.33
CA LEU A 47 1.11 -0.47 -8.33
C LEU A 47 2.22 0.41 -7.77
N THR A 48 3.50 0.05 -7.96
CA THR A 48 4.62 0.91 -7.57
C THR A 48 4.51 2.29 -8.23
N GLY A 49 4.68 3.35 -7.43
CA GLY A 49 4.54 4.75 -7.81
C GLY A 49 3.09 5.25 -7.86
N LYS A 50 2.10 4.44 -7.50
CA LYS A 50 0.68 4.83 -7.50
C LYS A 50 0.14 5.02 -6.09
N MET A 51 -0.93 5.81 -5.99
CA MET A 51 -1.75 5.89 -4.79
C MET A 51 -2.58 4.61 -4.63
N THR A 52 -2.64 4.12 -3.40
CA THR A 52 -3.33 2.90 -3.01
C THR A 52 -4.12 3.12 -1.73
N ILE A 53 -5.14 2.30 -1.53
CA ILE A 53 -5.86 2.19 -0.27
C ILE A 53 -5.40 0.88 0.38
N LEU A 54 -4.87 0.99 1.60
CA LEU A 54 -4.38 -0.12 2.39
C LEU A 54 -5.42 -0.48 3.45
N THR A 55 -5.86 -1.73 3.46
CA THR A 55 -6.63 -2.29 4.57
C THR A 55 -5.77 -3.34 5.27
N ILE A 56 -5.44 -3.08 6.52
CA ILE A 56 -4.62 -3.96 7.36
C ILE A 56 -5.56 -4.74 8.26
N SER A 57 -5.33 -6.04 8.43
CA SER A 57 -6.09 -6.88 9.36
C SER A 57 -5.16 -7.79 10.14
N ASP A 58 -5.35 -7.82 11.46
CA ASP A 58 -4.73 -8.79 12.36
C ASP A 58 -5.77 -9.81 12.85
N ASP A 59 -5.48 -10.51 13.94
CA ASP A 59 -6.35 -11.52 14.52
C ASP A 59 -7.64 -10.93 15.17
N GLU A 60 -7.65 -9.63 15.50
CA GLU A 60 -8.79 -8.95 16.11
C GLU A 60 -9.73 -8.33 15.06
N GLY A 61 -9.23 -8.06 13.85
CA GLY A 61 -10.04 -7.64 12.71
C GLY A 61 -9.36 -6.62 11.81
N PRO A 62 -10.11 -6.03 10.86
CA PRO A 62 -9.60 -4.97 10.00
C PRO A 62 -9.53 -3.62 10.72
N TYR A 63 -8.42 -2.92 10.53
CA TYR A 63 -8.27 -1.51 10.87
C TYR A 63 -8.93 -0.61 9.81
N GLU A 64 -9.06 0.68 10.12
CA GLU A 64 -9.53 1.66 9.12
C GLU A 64 -8.60 1.70 7.89
N PRO A 65 -9.14 1.86 6.68
CA PRO A 65 -8.33 1.98 5.47
C PRO A 65 -7.44 3.23 5.49
N ILE A 66 -6.21 3.08 4.99
CA ILE A 66 -5.19 4.15 4.94
C ILE A 66 -4.85 4.44 3.48
N GLN A 67 -4.92 5.70 3.07
CA GLN A 67 -4.41 6.12 1.77
C GLN A 67 -2.88 6.20 1.83
N ALA A 68 -2.22 5.55 0.87
CA ALA A 68 -0.77 5.49 0.85
C ALA A 68 -0.22 5.41 -0.58
N GLU A 69 0.87 6.13 -0.82
CA GLU A 69 1.67 6.00 -2.03
C GLU A 69 2.51 4.72 -1.93
N PHE A 70 2.39 3.81 -2.89
CA PHE A 70 3.23 2.61 -2.96
C PHE A 70 4.58 2.93 -3.58
N VAL A 71 5.53 3.42 -2.77
CA VAL A 71 6.80 3.99 -3.21
C VAL A 71 7.71 3.00 -3.92
N ASN A 72 7.88 1.80 -3.35
CA ASN A 72 8.91 0.88 -3.82
C ASN A 72 8.61 -0.57 -3.43
N LEU A 73 8.99 -1.47 -4.34
CA LEU A 73 9.11 -2.91 -4.15
C LEU A 73 10.56 -3.32 -4.34
N GLN A 74 11.20 -3.82 -3.29
CA GLN A 74 12.59 -4.29 -3.35
C GLN A 74 12.67 -5.77 -2.99
N ARG A 75 13.11 -6.59 -3.95
CA ARG A 75 13.32 -8.03 -3.75
C ARG A 75 14.78 -8.34 -3.39
N ASP A 76 14.98 -9.12 -2.34
CA ASP A 76 16.24 -9.77 -2.01
C ASP A 76 16.06 -11.31 -2.00
N ASN A 77 17.13 -12.06 -1.70
CA ASN A 77 17.12 -13.53 -1.73
C ASN A 77 16.25 -14.18 -0.63
N LYS A 78 15.76 -13.41 0.35
CA LYS A 78 15.01 -13.90 1.52
C LYS A 78 13.60 -13.32 1.61
N LYS A 79 13.37 -12.14 1.03
CA LYS A 79 12.11 -11.40 1.18
C LYS A 79 11.91 -10.37 0.07
N THR A 80 10.68 -9.90 -0.05
CA THR A 80 10.34 -8.69 -0.80
C THR A 80 9.88 -7.62 0.18
N VAL A 81 10.49 -6.44 0.12
CA VAL A 81 10.13 -5.27 0.93
C VAL A 81 9.14 -4.42 0.16
N LEU A 82 7.99 -4.12 0.76
CA LEU A 82 7.02 -3.15 0.27
C LEU A 82 7.13 -1.89 1.13
N LYS A 83 7.28 -0.72 0.50
CA LYS A 83 7.38 0.56 1.19
C LYS A 83 6.23 1.47 0.75
N PHE A 84 5.51 2.01 1.72
CA PHE A 84 4.42 2.96 1.50
C PHE A 84 4.68 4.27 2.25
N ASN A 85 4.37 5.40 1.61
CA ASN A 85 4.31 6.70 2.28
C ASN A 85 2.85 7.03 2.59
N VAL A 86 2.59 7.46 3.80
CA VAL A 86 1.28 7.91 4.28
C VAL A 86 1.38 9.39 4.62
N ALA A 87 0.37 10.16 4.22
CA ALA A 87 0.29 11.58 4.56
C ALA A 87 0.16 11.77 6.07
N THR A 88 0.70 12.88 6.59
CA THR A 88 0.66 13.17 8.04
C THR A 88 -0.75 13.41 8.58
N GLU A 89 -1.73 13.67 7.71
CA GLU A 89 -3.14 13.80 8.11
C GLU A 89 -3.75 12.47 8.58
N ASP A 90 -3.22 11.34 8.12
CA ASP A 90 -3.66 10.00 8.52
C ASP A 90 -2.89 9.46 9.75
N VAL A 91 -2.19 10.32 10.50
CA VAL A 91 -1.33 9.88 11.60
C VAL A 91 -2.07 9.08 12.67
N ASP A 92 -3.34 9.40 12.95
CA ASP A 92 -4.13 8.67 13.94
C ASP A 92 -4.44 7.24 13.48
N ARG A 93 -4.73 7.03 12.19
CA ARG A 93 -4.93 5.70 11.61
C ARG A 93 -3.64 4.90 11.61
N VAL A 94 -2.53 5.56 11.30
CA VAL A 94 -1.19 4.99 11.36
C VAL A 94 -0.82 4.59 12.80
N ASN A 95 -1.13 5.43 13.79
CA ASN A 95 -0.91 5.12 15.20
C ASN A 95 -1.76 3.94 15.67
N ALA A 96 -2.99 3.81 15.18
CA ALA A 96 -3.89 2.71 15.53
C ALA A 96 -3.35 1.34 15.11
N ILE A 97 -2.64 1.24 13.97
CA ILE A 97 -2.03 -0.02 13.51
C ILE A 97 -0.67 -0.31 14.17
N TYR A 98 -0.10 0.64 14.91
CA TYR A 98 1.22 0.48 15.53
C TYR A 98 1.38 -0.79 16.39
N PRO A 99 0.37 -1.23 17.20
CA PRO A 99 0.47 -2.47 17.97
C PRO A 99 0.70 -3.73 17.12
N ALA A 100 0.28 -3.73 15.85
CA ALA A 100 0.48 -4.83 14.92
C ALA A 100 1.90 -4.87 14.31
N ALA A 101 2.76 -3.90 14.62
CA ALA A 101 4.14 -3.91 14.13
C ALA A 101 4.93 -5.09 14.74
N GLY A 102 5.60 -5.85 13.87
CA GLY A 102 6.39 -7.02 14.22
C GLY A 102 5.64 -8.35 14.08
N THR A 103 4.35 -8.33 13.74
CA THR A 103 3.54 -9.54 13.52
C THR A 103 3.22 -9.73 12.03
N ASN A 104 2.75 -10.93 11.68
CA ASN A 104 2.18 -11.16 10.35
C ASN A 104 0.75 -10.65 10.33
N ILE A 105 0.39 -9.92 9.29
CA ILE A 105 -0.93 -9.35 9.07
C ILE A 105 -1.44 -9.73 7.68
N SER A 106 -2.75 -9.66 7.48
CA SER A 106 -3.35 -9.65 6.15
C SER A 106 -3.34 -8.22 5.63
N LEU A 107 -2.64 -7.96 4.53
CA LEU A 107 -2.62 -6.69 3.84
C LEU A 107 -3.45 -6.78 2.56
N LEU A 108 -4.49 -5.98 2.47
CA LEU A 108 -5.22 -5.71 1.24
C LEU A 108 -4.73 -4.39 0.65
N ILE A 109 -4.28 -4.43 -0.60
CA ILE A 109 -3.80 -3.27 -1.37
C ILE A 109 -4.77 -3.08 -2.53
N GLN A 110 -5.46 -1.94 -2.54
CA GLN A 110 -6.38 -1.57 -3.60
C GLN A 110 -5.81 -0.38 -4.37
N PRO A 111 -5.83 -0.38 -5.71
CA PRO A 111 -5.50 0.81 -6.47
C PRO A 111 -6.48 1.94 -6.12
N GLN A 112 -5.98 3.14 -5.86
CA GLN A 112 -6.87 4.29 -5.79
C GLN A 112 -7.37 4.60 -7.20
N GLN A 113 -8.69 4.53 -7.40
CA GLN A 113 -9.30 4.95 -8.66
C GLN A 113 -9.33 6.48 -8.68
N MET A 114 -8.59 7.10 -9.58
CA MET A 114 -8.79 8.51 -9.92
C MET A 114 -9.98 8.61 -10.86
N SER A 115 -10.90 9.53 -10.58
CA SER A 115 -12.00 9.80 -11.50
C SER A 115 -11.47 10.58 -12.70
N ILE A 116 -12.13 10.48 -13.86
CA ILE A 116 -11.74 11.23 -15.05
C ILE A 116 -11.79 12.75 -14.78
N ASP A 117 -12.71 13.19 -13.92
CA ASP A 117 -12.85 14.59 -13.50
C ASP A 117 -11.59 15.14 -12.77
N ASP A 118 -10.80 14.29 -12.11
CA ASP A 118 -9.57 14.71 -11.42
C ASP A 118 -8.40 14.97 -12.40
N LEU A 119 -8.47 14.42 -13.62
CA LEU A 119 -7.42 14.56 -14.64
C LEU A 119 -7.51 15.87 -15.44
N GLU A 120 -8.69 16.50 -15.50
CA GLU A 120 -8.91 17.73 -16.28
C GLU A 120 -8.37 19.00 -15.60
N THR A 121 -7.98 18.92 -14.32
CA THR A 121 -7.51 20.10 -13.56
C THR A 121 -6.00 20.39 -13.74
N GLU A 122 -5.23 19.49 -14.36
CA GLU A 122 -3.78 19.68 -14.59
C GLU A 122 -3.44 20.37 -15.92
N HIS A 123 -4.42 20.77 -16.73
CA HIS A 123 -4.20 21.36 -18.07
C HIS A 123 -4.64 22.82 -18.25
N GLU A 124 -4.85 23.57 -17.16
CA GLU A 124 -5.01 25.03 -17.21
C GLU A 124 -4.05 25.74 -16.24
N ALA A 125 -2.78 25.88 -16.66
CA ALA A 125 -1.86 26.92 -16.18
C ALA A 125 -0.74 27.19 -17.19
#